data_AF-A0A944UIK3-F1
#
_entry.id   AF-A0A944UIK3-F1
#
_cell.length_a   1.000
_cell.length_b   1.000
_cell.length_c   1.000
_cell.angle_alpha   90.00
_cell.angle_beta   90.00
_cell.angle_gamma   90.00
#
_symmetry.space_group_name_H-M   'P 1'
#
loop_
_entity.id
_entity.type
_entity.pdbx_description
1 polymer ?
#
loop_
_entity_poly.entity_id
_entity_poly.type
_entity_poly.pdbx_seq_one_letter_code
_entity_poly.pdbx_strand_id
1 'polypeptide(L)'
;RVAFDEPISNRQSVAFLVADMAIEIEAMRLMEYKAAALKDIGADFHKQASLTHRFAAHHGMKIGTDGVQLLGGHGFTHEHPVELWYRNLRAIGIFEAGAGV
;
A
#
# COMPACT_ATOMS: atom_id res chain seq x y z
N ARG A 1 17.68 10.75 2.42
CA ARG A 1 17.72 12.09 1.79
C ARG A 1 17.77 13.16 2.89
N VAL A 2 18.61 14.18 2.72
CA VAL A 2 18.74 15.33 3.64
C VAL A 2 18.23 16.58 2.92
N ALA A 3 17.50 17.44 3.62
CA ALA A 3 17.08 18.74 3.12
C ALA A 3 16.87 19.70 4.29
N PHE A 4 17.24 20.97 4.12
CA PHE A 4 17.21 21.97 5.19
C PHE A 4 17.95 21.47 6.44
N ASP A 5 19.19 21.01 6.23
CA ASP A 5 20.16 20.60 7.25
C ASP A 5 19.77 19.42 8.16
N GLU A 6 18.71 18.67 7.82
CA GLU A 6 18.37 17.43 8.52
C GLU A 6 17.77 16.35 7.60
N PRO A 7 17.78 15.07 8.02
CA PRO A 7 17.06 14.01 7.32
C PRO A 7 15.59 14.37 7.15
N ILE A 8 15.03 14.17 5.96
CA ILE A 8 13.61 14.46 5.70
C ILE A 8 12.67 13.62 6.59
N SER A 9 13.14 12.48 7.10
CA SER A 9 12.41 11.63 8.06
C SER A 9 12.10 12.32 9.38
N ASN A 10 12.84 13.38 9.74
CA ASN A 10 12.57 14.18 10.95
C ASN A 10 11.43 15.17 10.75
N ARG A 11 10.97 15.40 9.51
CA ARG A 11 9.82 16.25 9.22
C ARG A 11 8.55 15.51 9.63
N GLN A 12 7.76 16.11 10.51
CA GLN A 12 6.55 15.48 11.06
C GLN A 12 5.59 14.97 9.96
N SER A 13 5.41 15.72 8.87
CA SER A 13 4.57 15.30 7.74
C SER A 13 5.08 14.03 7.05
N VAL A 14 6.41 13.87 6.92
CA VAL A 14 7.03 12.65 6.38
C VAL A 14 6.88 11.50 7.38
N ALA A 15 7.09 11.76 8.66
CA ALA A 15 6.95 10.75 9.71
C ALA A 15 5.52 10.20 9.78
N PHE A 16 4.51 11.07 9.74
CA PHE A 16 3.10 10.67 9.70
C PHE A 16 2.76 9.88 8.44
N LEU A 17 3.20 10.33 7.27
CA LEU A 17 2.96 9.61 6.02
C LEU A 17 3.58 8.20 6.07
N VAL A 18 4.80 8.05 6.57
CA VAL A 18 5.45 6.73 6.74
C VAL A 18 4.73 5.87 7.78
N ALA A 19 4.30 6.47 8.89
CA ALA A 19 3.55 5.76 9.93
C ALA A 19 2.20 5.24 9.40
N ASP A 20 1.45 6.08 8.67
CA ASP A 20 0.18 5.70 8.06
C ASP A 20 0.39 4.54 7.07
N MET A 21 1.37 4.63 6.17
CA MET A 21 1.67 3.52 5.25
C MET A 21 2.00 2.22 6.00
N ALA A 22 2.76 2.29 7.10
CA ALA A 22 3.10 1.12 7.90
C ALA A 22 1.86 0.51 8.59
N ILE A 23 0.98 1.35 9.13
CA ILE A 23 -0.29 0.91 9.74
C ILE A 23 -1.16 0.18 8.72
N GLU A 24 -1.31 0.75 7.52
CA GLU A 24 -2.13 0.15 6.48
C GLU A 24 -1.57 -1.19 5.99
N ILE A 25 -0.23 -1.29 5.85
CA ILE A 25 0.43 -2.54 5.46
C ILE A 25 0.24 -3.63 6.52
N GLU A 26 0.36 -3.29 7.80
CA GLU A 26 0.16 -4.25 8.87
C GLU A 26 -1.31 -4.67 8.97
N ALA A 27 -2.25 -3.75 8.81
CA ALA A 27 -3.68 -4.04 8.74
C ALA A 27 -4.00 -5.01 7.59
N MET A 28 -3.48 -4.74 6.38
CA MET A 28 -3.63 -5.63 5.22
C MET A 28 -3.11 -7.04 5.51
N ARG A 29 -1.91 -7.16 6.09
CA ARG A 29 -1.29 -8.44 6.44
C ARG A 29 -2.13 -9.24 7.44
N LEU A 30 -2.63 -8.59 8.49
CA LEU A 30 -3.47 -9.24 9.50
C LEU A 30 -4.82 -9.69 8.92
N MET A 31 -5.42 -8.89 8.03
CA MET A 31 -6.65 -9.24 7.34
C MET A 31 -6.46 -10.46 6.42
N GLU A 32 -5.36 -10.49 5.67
CA GLU A 32 -4.98 -11.61 4.81
C GLU A 32 -4.78 -12.90 5.60
N TYR A 33 -3.99 -12.85 6.69
CA TYR A 33 -3.76 -14.01 7.54
C TYR A 33 -5.05 -14.53 8.18
N LYS A 34 -5.98 -13.64 8.53
CA LYS A 34 -7.29 -14.06 9.03
C LYS A 34 -8.10 -14.80 7.97
N ALA A 35 -8.13 -14.29 6.73
CA ALA A 35 -8.83 -14.94 5.63
C ALA A 35 -8.19 -16.31 5.28
N ALA A 36 -6.86 -16.38 5.25
CA ALA A 36 -6.12 -17.62 5.01
C ALA A 36 -6.36 -18.65 6.12
N ALA A 37 -6.28 -18.25 7.40
CA ALA A 37 -6.51 -19.15 8.51
C ALA A 37 -7.93 -19.75 8.53
N LEU A 38 -8.95 -18.97 8.17
CA LEU A 38 -10.33 -19.47 8.03
C LEU A 38 -10.42 -20.53 6.93
N LYS A 39 -9.77 -20.29 5.79
CA LYS A 39 -9.70 -21.23 4.67
C LYS A 39 -9.02 -22.55 5.10
N ASP A 40 -7.90 -22.46 5.82
CA ASP A 40 -7.11 -23.63 6.23
C ASP A 40 -7.87 -24.56 7.17
N ILE A 41 -8.76 -24.02 8.02
CA ILE A 41 -9.63 -24.83 8.91
C ILE A 41 -10.96 -25.24 8.26
N GLY A 42 -11.16 -24.95 6.97
CA GLY A 42 -12.39 -25.26 6.24
C GLY A 42 -13.60 -24.42 6.64
N ALA A 43 -13.39 -23.27 7.28
CA ALA A 43 -14.46 -22.32 7.60
C ALA A 43 -14.78 -21.39 6.40
N ASP A 44 -15.96 -20.78 6.41
CA ASP A 44 -16.29 -19.73 5.43
C ASP A 44 -15.33 -18.54 5.58
N PHE A 45 -14.63 -18.22 4.50
CA PHE A 45 -13.63 -17.17 4.43
C PHE A 45 -13.95 -16.10 3.37
N HIS A 46 -15.01 -16.29 2.58
CA HIS A 46 -15.30 -15.45 1.41
C HIS A 46 -15.48 -13.97 1.79
N LYS A 47 -16.19 -13.72 2.89
CA LYS A 47 -16.39 -12.36 3.41
C LYS A 47 -15.06 -11.70 3.80
N GLN A 48 -14.20 -12.40 4.52
CA GLN A 48 -12.91 -11.88 5.00
C GLN A 48 -11.96 -11.66 3.82
N ALA A 49 -11.94 -12.57 2.84
CA ALA A 49 -11.17 -12.40 1.61
C ALA A 49 -11.63 -11.16 0.82
N SER A 50 -12.94 -10.98 0.61
CA SER A 50 -13.50 -9.82 -0.09
C SER A 50 -13.20 -8.50 0.64
N LEU A 51 -13.34 -8.47 1.97
CA LEU A 51 -12.97 -7.28 2.77
C LEU A 51 -11.47 -6.96 2.66
N THR A 52 -10.61 -7.98 2.77
CA THR A 52 -9.14 -7.84 2.65
C THR A 52 -8.77 -7.29 1.28
N HIS A 53 -9.32 -7.89 0.23
CA HIS A 53 -9.08 -7.49 -1.15
C HIS A 53 -9.48 -6.03 -1.39
N ARG A 54 -10.69 -5.64 -1.00
CA ARG A 54 -11.18 -4.25 -1.18
C ARG A 54 -10.35 -3.24 -0.39
N PHE A 55 -9.92 -3.61 0.82
CA PHE A 55 -9.03 -2.79 1.63
C PHE A 55 -7.66 -2.62 0.95
N ALA A 56 -7.07 -3.71 0.46
CA ALA A 56 -5.79 -3.68 -0.23
C ALA A 56 -5.83 -2.87 -1.54
N ALA A 57 -6.91 -3.00 -2.32
CA ALA A 57 -7.09 -2.22 -3.55
C ALA A 57 -7.17 -0.71 -3.27
N HIS A 58 -7.89 -0.31 -2.21
CA HIS A 58 -8.04 1.10 -1.84
C HIS A 58 -6.74 1.69 -1.28
N HIS A 59 -6.15 1.04 -0.28
CA HIS A 59 -4.97 1.56 0.42
C HIS A 59 -3.67 1.35 -0.38
N GLY A 60 -3.59 0.31 -1.20
CA GLY A 60 -2.45 0.07 -2.10
C GLY A 60 -2.19 1.23 -3.05
N MET A 61 -3.24 1.84 -3.62
CA MET A 61 -3.09 3.02 -4.48
C MET A 61 -2.48 4.22 -3.74
N LYS A 62 -2.93 4.42 -2.50
CA LYS A 62 -2.43 5.50 -1.63
C LYS A 62 -0.95 5.27 -1.32
N ILE A 63 -0.57 4.06 -0.90
CA ILE A 63 0.82 3.70 -0.59
C ILE A 63 1.75 3.92 -1.79
N GLY A 64 1.34 3.49 -2.99
CA GLY A 64 2.13 3.73 -4.20
C GLY A 64 2.32 5.21 -4.50
N THR A 65 1.26 6.00 -4.35
CA THR A 65 1.28 7.46 -4.58
C THR A 65 2.18 8.18 -3.56
N ASP A 66 2.02 7.85 -2.28
CA ASP A 66 2.78 8.40 -1.17
C ASP A 66 4.26 8.02 -1.26
N GLY A 67 4.57 6.81 -1.71
CA GLY A 67 5.93 6.35 -1.99
C GLY A 67 6.62 7.23 -3.03
N VAL A 68 5.97 7.52 -4.15
CA VAL A 68 6.51 8.43 -5.17
C VAL A 68 6.73 9.83 -4.58
N GLN A 69 5.76 10.33 -3.82
CA GLN A 69 5.83 11.65 -3.19
C GLN A 69 7.02 11.78 -2.21
N LEU A 70 7.33 10.73 -1.43
CA LEU A 70 8.47 10.72 -0.51
C LEU A 70 9.82 10.91 -1.19
N LEU A 71 9.97 10.40 -2.43
CA LEU A 71 11.19 10.57 -3.21
C LEU A 71 11.20 11.89 -4.02
N GLY A 72 10.06 12.58 -4.12
CA GLY A 72 9.89 13.76 -4.94
C GLY A 72 10.14 13.45 -6.42
N GLY A 73 10.84 14.32 -7.15
CA GLY A 73 11.12 14.09 -8.58
C GLY A 73 11.83 12.77 -8.89
N HIS A 74 12.66 12.26 -7.96
CA HIS A 74 13.34 10.96 -8.14
C HIS A 74 12.36 9.78 -8.11
N GLY A 75 11.19 9.95 -7.48
CA GLY A 75 10.13 8.94 -7.43
C GLY A 75 9.48 8.66 -8.79
N PHE A 76 9.73 9.49 -9.81
CA PHE A 76 9.29 9.28 -11.19
C PHE A 76 10.39 8.72 -12.11
N THR A 77 11.60 8.52 -11.58
CA THR A 77 12.73 8.01 -12.36
C THR A 77 12.86 6.49 -12.21
N HIS A 78 13.42 5.82 -13.21
CA HIS A 78 13.68 4.38 -13.17
C HIS A 78 14.87 3.99 -12.28
N GLU A 79 15.52 4.95 -11.62
CA GLU A 79 16.62 4.69 -10.67
C GLU A 79 16.11 4.11 -9.34
N HIS A 80 14.81 4.28 -9.05
CA HIS A 80 14.18 3.76 -7.86
C HIS A 80 12.95 2.90 -8.21
N PRO A 81 12.72 1.78 -7.51
CA PRO A 81 11.63 0.86 -7.85
C PRO A 81 10.23 1.43 -7.55
N VAL A 82 10.13 2.56 -6.88
CA VAL A 82 8.85 3.12 -6.42
C VAL A 82 7.92 3.52 -7.56
N GLU A 83 8.47 3.97 -8.70
CA GLU A 83 7.67 4.29 -9.90
C GLU A 83 6.96 3.03 -10.44
N LEU A 84 7.67 1.89 -10.43
CA LEU A 84 7.16 0.61 -10.89
C LEU A 84 6.05 0.15 -9.94
N TRP A 85 6.28 0.24 -8.63
CA TRP A 85 5.28 -0.12 -7.63
C TRP A 85 4.02 0.74 -7.75
N TYR A 86 4.17 2.05 -7.93
CA TYR A 86 3.04 2.95 -8.18
C TYR A 86 2.22 2.52 -9.39
N ARG A 87 2.87 2.26 -10.54
CA ARG A 87 2.18 1.82 -11.76
C ARG A 87 1.46 0.49 -11.57
N ASN A 88 2.10 -0.46 -10.91
CA ASN A 88 1.52 -1.78 -10.63
C ASN A 88 0.30 -1.68 -9.70
N LEU A 89 0.41 -0.90 -8.62
CA LEU A 89 -0.69 -0.68 -7.67
C LEU A 89 -1.86 0.06 -8.33
N ARG A 90 -1.58 1.00 -9.23
CA ARG A 90 -2.62 1.65 -10.05
C ARG A 90 -3.31 0.68 -10.99
N ALA A 91 -2.55 -0.19 -11.65
CA ALA A 91 -3.10 -1.21 -12.54
C ALA A 91 -4.03 -2.16 -11.78
N ILE A 92 -3.60 -2.68 -10.63
CA ILE A 92 -4.42 -3.53 -9.75
C ILE A 92 -5.73 -2.83 -9.39
N GLY A 93 -5.68 -1.58 -8.91
CA GLY A 93 -6.91 -0.86 -8.55
C GLY A 93 -7.91 -0.70 -9.70
N ILE A 94 -7.44 -0.58 -10.95
CA ILE A 94 -8.30 -0.48 -12.13
C ILE A 94 -8.82 -1.85 -12.57
N PHE A 95 -7.97 -2.87 -12.60
CA PHE A 95 -8.40 -4.24 -12.95
C PHE A 95 -9.51 -4.73 -12.03
N GLU A 96 -9.39 -4.46 -10.73
CA GLU A 96 -10.40 -4.84 -9.75
C GLU A 96 -11.70 -4.04 -9.90
N ALA A 97 -11.62 -2.73 -10.17
CA ALA A 97 -12.80 -1.91 -10.42
C ALA A 97 -13.55 -2.32 -11.71
N GLY A 98 -12.83 -2.79 -12.74
CA GLY A 98 -13.40 -3.24 -14.00
C GLY A 98 -13.92 -4.68 -13.98
N ALA A 99 -13.35 -5.56 -13.14
CA ALA A 99 -13.73 -6.96 -13.03
C ALA A 99 -15.02 -7.20 -12.21
N GLY A 100 -15.53 -6.19 -11.51
CA GLY A 100 -16.80 -6.28 -10.78
C GLY A 100 -16.81 -7.33 -9.66
N VAL A 101 -15.65 -7.62 -9.08
CA VAL A 101 -15.50 -8.47 -7.89
C VAL A 101 -15.78 -7.65 -6.62
#